data_AF-A0A7J4SDR0-F1
#
_entry.id   AF-A0A7J4SDR0-F1
#
_cell.length_a   1.000
_cell.length_b   1.000
_cell.length_c   1.000
_cell.angle_alpha   90.00
_cell.angle_beta   90.00
_cell.angle_gamma   90.00
#
_symmetry.space_group_name_H-M   'P 1'
#
loop_
_entity.id
_entity.type
_entity.pdbx_description
1 polymer ?
#
loop_
_entity_poly.entity_id
_entity_poly.type
_entity_poly.pdbx_seq_one_letter_code
_entity_poly.pdbx_strand_id
1 'polypeptide(L)'
;MADRADLLVSIQTGRLEELKEIAANHSISRTGSVERLRVRLIEQLILDEEELAWDGIQDMSNRHLTDVLKVFGIKSSGSHKDKRQRLWLHVHQDPKTLSIDTLPDMNRDDLHELCARLEMPRSGNKTQLVARVGGVLSSQEGAWGRIKRSVKRGAVAPAKVPATQKEAPVVVDNTPIQENIMDVPAIEEDTSEEEVVVEAPPDEEAPLEEVTEEHGADTRPLNSTIEAGAEIALNDLQSREAEVRSLIRDFLLLGDQTPEDITAFIEDLKPRGFAVQHSIVRDAILDLVAEMAERRAAEQEAQSLLPGSWRERQAIRRFEEQRNSLLDVLEETLLSARGDIPAARMGFENHARESGLDLELPAISGRIHALFDLQISLNEMEMNV
;
A
#
# COMPACT_ATOMS: atom_id res chain seq x y z
N MET A 1 -13.10 -18.28 -35.14
CA MET A 1 -12.13 -17.17 -35.11
C MET A 1 -12.77 -15.87 -35.56
N ALA A 2 -12.79 -15.51 -36.86
CA ALA A 2 -13.34 -14.23 -37.34
C ALA A 2 -14.76 -13.97 -36.82
N ASP A 3 -15.69 -14.88 -37.11
CA ASP A 3 -17.08 -14.89 -36.65
C ASP A 3 -17.27 -14.59 -35.14
N ARG A 4 -16.39 -15.13 -34.27
CA ARG A 4 -16.43 -14.89 -32.82
C ARG A 4 -15.98 -13.47 -32.44
N ALA A 5 -15.06 -12.87 -33.20
CA ALA A 5 -14.65 -11.47 -33.03
C ALA A 5 -15.71 -10.51 -33.56
N ASP A 6 -16.35 -10.83 -34.68
CA ASP A 6 -17.44 -10.04 -35.28
C ASP A 6 -18.70 -10.07 -34.39
N LEU A 7 -19.03 -11.24 -33.82
CA LEU A 7 -20.07 -11.40 -32.79
C LEU A 7 -19.73 -10.62 -31.51
N LEU A 8 -18.48 -10.63 -31.06
CA LEU A 8 -18.07 -9.82 -29.91
C LEU A 8 -18.27 -8.32 -30.16
N VAL A 9 -17.89 -7.82 -31.35
CA VAL A 9 -18.09 -6.42 -31.72
C VAL A 9 -19.58 -6.07 -31.80
N SER A 10 -20.42 -6.95 -32.34
CA SER A 10 -21.88 -6.69 -32.42
C SER A 10 -22.51 -6.64 -31.02
N ILE A 11 -22.13 -7.52 -30.09
CA ILE A 11 -22.58 -7.46 -28.69
C ILE A 11 -22.08 -6.17 -27.99
N GLN A 12 -20.80 -5.82 -28.14
CA GLN A 12 -20.22 -4.63 -27.52
C GLN A 12 -20.85 -3.31 -28.02
N THR A 13 -21.08 -3.19 -29.33
CA THR A 13 -21.62 -1.95 -29.94
C THR A 13 -23.15 -1.89 -29.89
N GLY A 14 -23.82 -3.04 -29.95
CA GLY A 14 -25.25 -3.19 -30.22
C GLY A 14 -26.22 -2.52 -29.24
N ARG A 15 -27.43 -2.28 -29.75
CA ARG A 15 -28.60 -1.72 -29.06
C ARG A 15 -29.41 -2.83 -28.36
N LEU A 16 -30.34 -2.43 -27.49
CA LEU A 16 -31.11 -3.38 -26.68
C LEU A 16 -31.89 -4.41 -27.50
N GLU A 17 -32.45 -4.03 -28.66
CA GLU A 17 -33.23 -4.96 -29.48
C GLU A 17 -32.34 -5.95 -30.24
N GLU A 18 -31.28 -5.47 -30.88
CA GLU A 18 -30.23 -6.29 -31.50
C GLU A 18 -29.68 -7.34 -30.49
N LEU A 19 -29.44 -6.93 -29.25
CA LEU A 19 -28.99 -7.83 -28.18
C LEU A 19 -30.05 -8.85 -27.75
N LYS A 20 -31.35 -8.50 -27.77
CA LYS A 20 -32.45 -9.44 -27.51
C LYS A 20 -32.64 -10.43 -28.66
N GLU A 21 -32.37 -10.03 -29.90
CA GLU A 21 -32.42 -10.90 -31.08
C GLU A 21 -31.28 -11.92 -31.04
N ILE A 22 -30.04 -11.48 -30.76
CA ILE A 22 -28.91 -12.39 -30.51
C ILE A 22 -29.25 -13.33 -29.35
N ALA A 23 -29.74 -12.81 -28.22
CA ALA A 23 -30.13 -13.66 -27.09
C ALA A 23 -31.24 -14.65 -27.45
N ALA A 24 -32.25 -14.27 -28.24
CA ALA A 24 -33.30 -15.18 -28.69
C ALA A 24 -32.75 -16.30 -29.59
N ASN A 25 -31.87 -15.96 -30.54
CA ASN A 25 -31.25 -16.92 -31.45
C ASN A 25 -30.41 -17.98 -30.71
N HIS A 26 -29.77 -17.59 -29.60
CA HIS A 26 -28.97 -18.49 -28.75
C HIS A 26 -29.73 -19.06 -27.54
N SER A 27 -31.06 -18.87 -27.44
CA SER A 27 -31.90 -19.31 -26.30
C SER A 27 -31.52 -18.72 -24.92
N ILE A 28 -30.83 -17.57 -24.91
CA ILE A 28 -30.33 -16.88 -23.72
C ILE A 28 -31.43 -15.98 -23.13
N SER A 29 -31.45 -15.88 -21.79
CA SER A 29 -32.43 -15.02 -21.09
C SER A 29 -32.28 -13.54 -21.49
N ARG A 30 -33.40 -12.95 -21.91
CA ARG A 30 -33.53 -11.55 -22.38
C ARG A 30 -33.75 -10.53 -21.25
N THR A 31 -33.60 -10.92 -19.98
CA THR A 31 -33.91 -10.07 -18.82
C THR A 31 -32.72 -9.22 -18.36
N GLY A 32 -33.02 -8.00 -17.86
CA GLY A 32 -32.05 -7.09 -17.25
C GLY A 32 -31.82 -5.79 -18.02
N SER A 33 -30.80 -5.04 -17.61
CA SER A 33 -30.32 -3.85 -18.32
C SER A 33 -29.50 -4.21 -19.57
N VAL A 34 -29.26 -3.24 -20.47
CA VAL A 34 -28.43 -3.41 -21.68
C VAL A 34 -27.07 -4.04 -21.35
N GLU A 35 -26.43 -3.57 -20.28
CA GLU A 35 -25.09 -4.01 -19.91
C GLU A 35 -25.13 -5.39 -19.21
N ARG A 36 -26.17 -5.72 -18.41
CA ARG A 36 -26.37 -7.09 -17.89
C ARG A 36 -26.65 -8.11 -19.01
N LEU A 37 -27.37 -7.72 -20.06
CA LEU A 37 -27.60 -8.58 -21.22
C LEU A 37 -26.30 -8.80 -22.03
N ARG A 38 -25.48 -7.75 -22.19
CA ARG A 38 -24.14 -7.87 -22.81
C ARG A 38 -23.20 -8.76 -22.02
N VAL A 39 -23.16 -8.62 -20.69
CA VAL A 39 -22.36 -9.48 -19.81
C VAL A 39 -22.71 -10.94 -20.05
N ARG A 40 -23.99 -11.29 -19.96
CA ARG A 40 -24.49 -12.66 -20.20
C ARG A 40 -24.19 -13.19 -21.60
N LEU A 41 -24.29 -12.34 -22.63
CA LEU A 41 -23.98 -12.74 -24.01
C LEU A 41 -22.47 -12.95 -24.23
N ILE A 42 -21.61 -12.12 -23.61
CA ILE A 42 -20.16 -12.29 -23.69
C ILE A 42 -19.72 -13.54 -22.90
N GLU A 43 -20.23 -13.71 -21.68
CA GLU A 43 -20.08 -14.90 -20.85
C GLU A 43 -20.46 -16.18 -21.62
N GLN A 44 -21.69 -16.27 -22.13
CA GLN A 44 -22.21 -17.52 -22.70
C GLN A 44 -21.84 -17.79 -24.17
N LEU A 45 -21.32 -16.80 -24.93
CA LEU A 45 -20.99 -16.96 -26.36
C LEU A 45 -19.53 -16.65 -26.71
N ILE A 46 -18.78 -15.94 -25.85
CA ILE A 46 -17.40 -15.51 -26.11
C ILE A 46 -16.41 -16.07 -25.08
N LEU A 47 -16.86 -16.32 -23.85
CA LEU A 47 -16.08 -16.79 -22.69
C LEU A 47 -16.71 -18.07 -22.10
N ASP A 48 -17.21 -18.96 -22.95
CA ASP A 48 -17.87 -20.22 -22.58
C ASP A 48 -16.95 -21.25 -21.93
N GLU A 49 -15.65 -21.18 -22.21
CA GLU A 49 -14.59 -21.97 -21.57
C GLU A 49 -14.12 -21.36 -20.21
N GLU A 50 -14.63 -20.19 -19.78
CA GLU A 50 -14.13 -19.43 -18.62
C GLU A 50 -15.02 -19.54 -17.38
N GLU A 51 -14.46 -19.96 -16.25
CA GLU A 51 -15.18 -19.92 -14.97
C GLU A 51 -15.17 -18.50 -14.37
N LEU A 52 -16.21 -17.72 -14.70
CA LEU A 52 -16.44 -16.37 -14.13
C LEU A 52 -17.15 -16.40 -12.76
N ALA A 53 -17.12 -17.55 -12.07
CA ALA A 53 -17.47 -17.66 -10.66
C ALA A 53 -16.43 -16.95 -9.77
N TRP A 54 -16.69 -16.88 -8.46
CA TRP A 54 -15.77 -16.20 -7.54
C TRP A 54 -14.40 -16.86 -7.47
N ASP A 55 -14.37 -18.18 -7.33
CA ASP A 55 -13.16 -18.97 -7.11
C ASP A 55 -12.32 -19.01 -8.39
N GLY A 56 -12.95 -19.27 -9.54
CA GLY A 56 -12.31 -19.12 -10.86
C GLY A 56 -11.72 -17.72 -11.10
N ILE A 57 -12.40 -16.64 -10.69
CA ILE A 57 -11.85 -15.26 -10.75
C ILE A 57 -10.64 -15.05 -9.83
N GLN A 58 -10.53 -15.76 -8.70
CA GLN A 58 -9.35 -15.70 -7.84
C GLN A 58 -8.12 -16.33 -8.49
N ASP A 59 -8.30 -17.51 -9.09
CA ASP A 59 -7.23 -18.28 -9.76
C ASP A 59 -6.78 -17.66 -11.09
N MET A 60 -7.58 -16.77 -11.70
CA MET A 60 -7.18 -16.08 -12.93
C MET A 60 -5.89 -15.26 -12.76
N SER A 61 -4.87 -15.59 -13.55
CA SER A 61 -3.62 -14.81 -13.60
C SER A 61 -3.85 -13.34 -14.00
N ASN A 62 -2.97 -12.46 -13.53
CA ASN A 62 -3.01 -11.02 -13.81
C ASN A 62 -3.07 -10.69 -15.32
N ARG A 63 -2.41 -11.50 -16.16
CA ARG A 63 -2.48 -11.39 -17.62
C ARG A 63 -3.86 -11.81 -18.14
N HIS A 64 -4.39 -12.94 -17.69
CA HIS A 64 -5.67 -13.47 -18.15
C HIS A 64 -6.83 -12.51 -17.84
N LEU A 65 -6.90 -12.01 -16.60
CA LEU A 65 -7.83 -10.94 -16.20
C LEU A 65 -7.72 -9.70 -17.10
N THR A 66 -6.49 -9.34 -17.51
CA THR A 66 -6.26 -8.19 -18.40
C THR A 66 -6.86 -8.39 -19.79
N ASP A 67 -6.92 -9.63 -20.27
CA ASP A 67 -7.50 -9.98 -21.58
C ASP A 67 -9.02 -10.21 -21.50
N VAL A 68 -9.54 -10.89 -20.45
CA VAL A 68 -10.98 -10.98 -20.15
C VAL A 68 -11.62 -9.58 -19.99
N LEU A 69 -10.98 -8.66 -19.26
CA LEU A 69 -11.45 -7.28 -19.13
C LEU A 69 -11.43 -6.46 -20.45
N LYS A 70 -10.62 -6.86 -21.45
CA LYS A 70 -10.68 -6.31 -22.81
C LYS A 70 -11.84 -6.90 -23.62
N VAL A 71 -12.14 -8.19 -23.44
CA VAL A 71 -13.31 -8.84 -24.07
C VAL A 71 -14.61 -8.21 -23.56
N PHE A 72 -14.75 -7.94 -22.26
CA PHE A 72 -15.86 -7.13 -21.74
C PHE A 72 -15.82 -5.64 -22.16
N GLY A 73 -14.72 -5.16 -22.75
CA GLY A 73 -14.60 -3.78 -23.23
C GLY A 73 -14.48 -2.72 -22.11
N ILE A 74 -14.11 -3.12 -20.88
CA ILE A 74 -14.05 -2.26 -19.69
C ILE A 74 -12.60 -1.96 -19.26
N LYS A 75 -12.35 -1.38 -18.07
CA LYS A 75 -10.99 -0.97 -17.65
C LYS A 75 -10.12 -2.18 -17.30
N SER A 76 -9.05 -2.39 -18.06
CA SER A 76 -8.12 -3.53 -17.94
C SER A 76 -6.80 -3.21 -17.21
N SER A 77 -6.63 -1.98 -16.69
CA SER A 77 -5.45 -1.53 -15.94
C SER A 77 -5.73 -1.37 -14.43
N GLY A 78 -4.69 -1.43 -13.61
CA GLY A 78 -4.76 -1.52 -12.14
C GLY A 78 -3.93 -2.71 -11.63
N SER A 79 -3.93 -2.92 -10.31
CA SER A 79 -3.37 -4.10 -9.66
C SER A 79 -4.11 -5.39 -10.03
N HIS A 80 -3.59 -6.56 -9.62
CA HIS A 80 -4.28 -7.85 -9.78
C HIS A 80 -5.63 -7.84 -9.05
N LYS A 81 -5.65 -7.37 -7.79
CA LYS A 81 -6.85 -7.18 -6.97
C LYS A 81 -7.87 -6.24 -7.61
N ASP A 82 -7.43 -5.08 -8.13
CA ASP A 82 -8.31 -4.13 -8.84
C ASP A 82 -9.02 -4.78 -10.04
N LYS A 83 -8.37 -5.74 -10.71
CA LYS A 83 -8.92 -6.44 -11.87
C LYS A 83 -9.92 -7.52 -11.44
N ARG A 84 -9.64 -8.30 -10.39
CA ARG A 84 -10.57 -9.29 -9.83
C ARG A 84 -11.85 -8.64 -9.30
N GLN A 85 -11.71 -7.64 -8.42
CA GLN A 85 -12.84 -6.84 -7.91
C GLN A 85 -13.71 -6.31 -9.05
N ARG A 86 -13.09 -5.71 -10.07
CA ARG A 86 -13.78 -5.10 -11.21
C ARG A 86 -14.47 -6.13 -12.12
N LEU A 87 -13.83 -7.28 -12.35
CA LEU A 87 -14.43 -8.37 -13.11
C LEU A 87 -15.63 -8.94 -12.37
N TRP A 88 -15.47 -9.24 -11.06
CA TRP A 88 -16.55 -9.75 -10.22
C TRP A 88 -17.73 -8.76 -10.16
N LEU A 89 -17.48 -7.48 -9.89
CA LEU A 89 -18.52 -6.44 -9.94
C LEU A 89 -19.22 -6.37 -11.30
N HIS A 90 -18.48 -6.51 -12.41
CA HIS A 90 -19.08 -6.46 -13.75
C HIS A 90 -19.95 -7.69 -14.06
N VAL A 91 -19.51 -8.89 -13.69
CA VAL A 91 -20.19 -10.17 -13.97
C VAL A 91 -21.39 -10.38 -13.03
N HIS A 92 -21.27 -10.02 -11.75
CA HIS A 92 -22.27 -10.38 -10.74
C HIS A 92 -23.24 -9.24 -10.38
N GLN A 93 -22.86 -7.97 -10.52
CA GLN A 93 -23.65 -6.83 -10.05
C GLN A 93 -24.20 -5.95 -11.20
N ASP A 94 -25.15 -5.04 -10.90
CA ASP A 94 -25.58 -3.94 -11.78
C ASP A 94 -25.29 -2.59 -11.07
N PRO A 95 -24.61 -1.61 -11.72
CA PRO A 95 -24.36 -0.29 -11.15
C PRO A 95 -25.62 0.52 -10.79
N LYS A 96 -26.82 0.06 -11.17
CA LYS A 96 -28.10 0.65 -10.76
C LYS A 96 -28.64 0.14 -9.42
N THR A 97 -28.19 -1.02 -8.96
CA THR A 97 -28.65 -1.62 -7.69
C THR A 97 -27.57 -1.49 -6.61
N LEU A 98 -26.32 -1.68 -7.00
CA LEU A 98 -25.16 -1.51 -6.11
C LEU A 98 -24.46 -0.18 -6.44
N SER A 99 -24.81 0.88 -5.70
CA SER A 99 -24.18 2.20 -5.73
C SER A 99 -23.79 2.64 -4.31
N ILE A 100 -22.95 3.66 -4.18
CA ILE A 100 -22.52 4.18 -2.88
C ILE A 100 -23.75 4.63 -2.04
N ASP A 101 -24.76 5.19 -2.70
CA ASP A 101 -25.99 5.67 -2.06
C ASP A 101 -26.90 4.55 -1.53
N THR A 102 -26.84 3.33 -2.09
CA THR A 102 -27.68 2.19 -1.66
C THR A 102 -27.03 1.31 -0.60
N LEU A 103 -25.71 1.40 -0.38
CA LEU A 103 -25.01 0.65 0.66
C LEU A 103 -25.55 0.83 2.10
N PRO A 104 -25.99 2.04 2.54
CA PRO A 104 -26.53 2.22 3.89
C PRO A 104 -27.81 1.43 4.17
N ASP A 105 -28.59 1.10 3.13
CA ASP A 105 -29.87 0.40 3.23
C ASP A 105 -29.70 -1.13 3.25
N MET A 106 -28.62 -1.67 2.67
CA MET A 106 -28.31 -3.11 2.65
C MET A 106 -28.21 -3.71 4.07
N ASN A 107 -28.45 -5.01 4.24
CA ASN A 107 -28.30 -5.62 5.58
C ASN A 107 -26.82 -5.85 5.93
N ARG A 108 -26.52 -6.22 7.19
CA ARG A 108 -25.14 -6.44 7.67
C ARG A 108 -24.45 -7.60 6.93
N ASP A 109 -25.21 -8.62 6.56
CA ASP A 109 -24.69 -9.87 6.03
C ASP A 109 -24.48 -9.80 4.51
N ASP A 110 -25.31 -9.05 3.77
CA ASP A 110 -25.03 -8.64 2.39
C ASP A 110 -23.69 -7.89 2.31
N LEU A 111 -23.45 -6.99 3.27
CA LEU A 111 -22.21 -6.22 3.36
C LEU A 111 -21.01 -7.09 3.76
N HIS A 112 -21.22 -8.15 4.55
CA HIS A 112 -20.20 -9.17 4.83
C HIS A 112 -19.86 -10.03 3.62
N GLU A 113 -20.84 -10.39 2.79
CA GLU A 113 -20.58 -11.09 1.53
C GLU A 113 -19.87 -10.15 0.55
N LEU A 114 -20.33 -8.92 0.37
CA LEU A 114 -19.67 -7.93 -0.47
C LEU A 114 -18.22 -7.67 -0.02
N CYS A 115 -17.93 -7.63 1.28
CA CYS A 115 -16.55 -7.54 1.76
C CYS A 115 -15.73 -8.78 1.37
N ALA A 116 -16.27 -10.00 1.54
CA ALA A 116 -15.59 -11.23 1.14
C ALA A 116 -15.28 -11.26 -0.38
N ARG A 117 -16.30 -11.01 -1.21
CA ARG A 117 -16.23 -11.00 -2.69
C ARG A 117 -15.45 -9.81 -3.27
N LEU A 118 -15.01 -8.86 -2.44
CA LEU A 118 -14.16 -7.74 -2.83
C LEU A 118 -12.77 -7.79 -2.15
N GLU A 119 -12.42 -8.91 -1.51
CA GLU A 119 -11.14 -9.12 -0.82
C GLU A 119 -10.89 -8.08 0.30
N MET A 120 -11.95 -7.67 1.01
CA MET A 120 -11.91 -6.68 2.08
C MET A 120 -12.14 -7.33 3.46
N PRO A 121 -11.52 -6.80 4.55
CA PRO A 121 -11.76 -7.31 5.90
C PRO A 121 -13.25 -7.31 6.27
N ARG A 122 -13.71 -8.43 6.84
CA ARG A 122 -15.12 -8.63 7.26
C ARG A 122 -15.39 -8.17 8.70
N SER A 123 -14.37 -7.82 9.48
CA SER A 123 -14.50 -7.39 10.88
C SER A 123 -15.08 -5.98 11.04
N GLY A 124 -15.85 -5.74 12.11
CA GLY A 124 -16.36 -4.41 12.48
C GLY A 124 -17.88 -4.23 12.43
N ASN A 125 -18.33 -2.97 12.55
CA ASN A 125 -19.74 -2.57 12.56
C ASN A 125 -20.29 -2.29 11.14
N LYS A 126 -21.62 -2.11 11.00
CA LYS A 126 -22.27 -1.88 9.69
C LYS A 126 -21.64 -0.71 8.93
N THR A 127 -21.42 0.42 9.60
CA THR A 127 -20.86 1.65 9.02
C THR A 127 -19.45 1.44 8.47
N GLN A 128 -18.62 0.65 9.16
CA GLN A 128 -17.28 0.27 8.69
C GLN A 128 -17.32 -0.61 7.44
N LEU A 129 -18.27 -1.56 7.36
CA LEU A 129 -18.46 -2.37 6.15
C LEU A 129 -18.96 -1.52 4.97
N VAL A 130 -19.95 -0.65 5.20
CA VAL A 130 -20.43 0.34 4.20
C VAL A 130 -19.28 1.21 3.69
N ALA A 131 -18.43 1.74 4.58
CA ALA A 131 -17.29 2.57 4.20
C ALA A 131 -16.27 1.81 3.33
N ARG A 132 -15.94 0.55 3.66
CA ARG A 132 -15.02 -0.27 2.86
C ARG A 132 -15.59 -0.60 1.48
N VAL A 133 -16.83 -1.07 1.40
CA VAL A 133 -17.48 -1.39 0.11
C VAL A 133 -17.64 -0.12 -0.72
N GLY A 134 -18.04 1.01 -0.11
CA GLY A 134 -18.15 2.31 -0.76
C GLY A 134 -16.82 2.82 -1.31
N GLY A 135 -15.71 2.60 -0.58
CA GLY A 135 -14.36 2.87 -1.05
C GLY A 135 -13.99 2.08 -2.31
N VAL A 136 -14.35 0.79 -2.38
CA VAL A 136 -14.14 -0.04 -3.58
C VAL A 136 -15.06 0.38 -4.73
N LEU A 137 -16.32 0.71 -4.48
CA LEU A 137 -17.22 1.22 -5.52
C LEU A 137 -16.74 2.57 -6.09
N SER A 138 -16.14 3.42 -5.24
CA SER A 138 -15.57 4.71 -5.65
C SER A 138 -14.25 4.56 -6.41
N SER A 139 -13.32 3.70 -5.97
CA SER A 139 -12.07 3.46 -6.70
C SER A 139 -12.31 2.81 -8.08
N GLN A 140 -13.41 2.07 -8.20
CA GLN A 140 -13.87 1.44 -9.43
C GLN A 140 -14.90 2.29 -10.20
N GLU A 141 -15.17 3.55 -9.82
CA GLU A 141 -16.22 4.36 -10.44
C GLU A 141 -16.00 4.52 -11.96
N GLY A 142 -17.01 4.14 -12.76
CA GLY A 142 -16.94 4.15 -14.22
C GLY A 142 -15.94 3.15 -14.84
N ALA A 143 -15.30 2.29 -14.04
CA ALA A 143 -14.34 1.29 -14.49
C ALA A 143 -14.97 -0.07 -14.82
N TRP A 144 -16.11 -0.41 -14.17
CA TRP A 144 -16.95 -1.58 -14.41
C TRP A 144 -18.33 -1.18 -14.97
N GLY A 145 -19.13 -2.16 -15.39
CA GLY A 145 -20.56 -2.00 -15.65
C GLY A 145 -20.95 -1.16 -16.88
N ARG A 146 -20.01 -0.49 -17.55
CA ARG A 146 -20.24 0.24 -18.83
C ARG A 146 -19.06 0.04 -19.78
N ILE A 147 -19.35 -0.38 -21.01
CA ILE A 147 -18.35 -0.52 -22.08
C ILE A 147 -17.71 0.83 -22.44
N LYS A 148 -16.39 0.85 -22.64
CA LYS A 148 -15.60 2.04 -23.00
C LYS A 148 -16.13 2.74 -24.26
N ARG A 149 -16.14 4.08 -24.23
CA ARG A 149 -16.51 4.93 -25.40
C ARG A 149 -15.59 4.76 -26.62
N SER A 150 -14.39 4.20 -26.47
CA SER A 150 -13.48 3.90 -27.58
C SER A 150 -13.90 2.61 -28.32
N VAL A 151 -14.16 1.55 -27.55
CA VAL A 151 -14.71 0.27 -28.04
C VAL A 151 -16.05 0.51 -28.74
N LYS A 152 -16.98 1.25 -28.10
CA LYS A 152 -18.29 1.57 -28.69
C LYS A 152 -18.24 2.46 -29.95
N ARG A 153 -17.07 2.98 -30.33
CA ARG A 153 -16.85 3.75 -31.57
C ARG A 153 -15.97 3.03 -32.59
N GLY A 154 -15.66 1.75 -32.40
CA GLY A 154 -14.79 0.96 -33.30
C GLY A 154 -13.34 1.45 -33.37
N ALA A 155 -12.92 2.33 -32.47
CA ALA A 155 -11.62 3.00 -32.50
C ALA A 155 -10.48 2.19 -31.86
N VAL A 156 -10.73 0.91 -31.56
CA VAL A 156 -9.78 -0.05 -30.99
C VAL A 156 -10.00 -1.36 -31.73
N ALA A 157 -8.91 -2.02 -32.16
CA ALA A 157 -9.01 -3.35 -32.74
C ALA A 157 -9.74 -4.31 -31.78
N PRO A 158 -10.55 -5.26 -32.30
CA PRO A 158 -11.25 -6.21 -31.45
C PRO A 158 -10.27 -6.94 -30.53
N ALA A 159 -10.66 -7.13 -29.27
CA ALA A 159 -9.85 -7.89 -28.33
C ALA A 159 -9.57 -9.28 -28.93
N LYS A 160 -8.31 -9.73 -28.89
CA LYS A 160 -8.00 -11.13 -29.18
C LYS A 160 -8.75 -11.96 -28.13
N VAL A 161 -9.81 -12.64 -28.55
CA VAL A 161 -10.49 -13.65 -27.75
C VAL A 161 -9.44 -14.67 -27.30
N PRO A 162 -9.42 -15.10 -26.03
CA PRO A 162 -8.52 -16.16 -25.58
C PRO A 162 -8.57 -17.35 -26.55
N ALA A 163 -7.39 -17.83 -26.94
CA ALA A 163 -7.27 -19.02 -27.77
C ALA A 163 -7.00 -20.21 -26.84
N THR A 164 -7.85 -21.24 -26.94
CA THR A 164 -7.88 -22.45 -26.12
C THR A 164 -6.48 -22.94 -25.74
N GLN A 165 -6.20 -23.02 -24.43
CA GLN A 165 -4.98 -23.66 -23.93
C GLN A 165 -5.11 -25.18 -24.12
N LYS A 166 -4.73 -25.67 -25.30
CA LYS A 166 -4.71 -27.10 -25.57
C LYS A 166 -3.48 -27.72 -24.89
N GLU A 167 -3.73 -28.48 -23.83
CA GLU A 167 -2.71 -29.25 -23.13
C GLU A 167 -1.91 -30.15 -24.08
N ALA A 168 -0.59 -30.19 -23.87
CA ALA A 168 0.36 -31.07 -24.52
C ALA A 168 1.44 -31.43 -23.48
N PRO A 169 2.07 -32.63 -23.56
CA PRO A 169 2.38 -33.36 -22.34
C PRO A 169 3.56 -32.84 -21.52
N VAL A 170 3.47 -33.10 -20.21
CA VAL A 170 4.58 -32.96 -19.25
C VAL A 170 5.78 -33.79 -19.72
N VAL A 171 6.94 -33.15 -19.83
CA VAL A 171 8.25 -33.83 -19.85
C VAL A 171 8.84 -33.68 -18.45
N VAL A 172 9.07 -34.81 -17.80
CA VAL A 172 9.63 -34.85 -16.43
C VAL A 172 11.14 -34.94 -16.50
N ASP A 173 11.83 -33.94 -15.99
CA ASP A 173 13.22 -34.07 -15.55
C ASP A 173 13.27 -33.98 -14.01
N ASN A 174 13.64 -35.09 -13.39
CA ASN A 174 14.01 -35.15 -11.97
C ASN A 174 15.45 -34.60 -11.83
N THR A 175 16.00 -34.14 -10.72
CA THR A 175 15.82 -34.39 -9.26
C THR A 175 16.74 -33.38 -8.53
N PRO A 176 16.82 -33.31 -7.18
CA PRO A 176 15.81 -33.51 -6.14
C PRO A 176 15.53 -32.22 -5.34
N ILE A 177 14.39 -32.17 -4.64
CA ILE A 177 14.19 -31.24 -3.52
C ILE A 177 14.51 -32.00 -2.22
N GLN A 178 15.22 -31.36 -1.28
CA GLN A 178 15.39 -31.92 0.07
C GLN A 178 14.15 -31.60 0.91
N GLU A 179 13.51 -32.63 1.45
CA GLU A 179 12.47 -32.47 2.45
C GLU A 179 13.09 -31.92 3.74
N ASN A 180 12.52 -30.85 4.29
CA ASN A 180 12.78 -30.44 5.67
C ASN A 180 11.44 -30.09 6.31
N ILE A 181 10.81 -31.11 6.89
CA ILE A 181 9.54 -31.00 7.62
C ILE A 181 9.85 -30.49 9.03
N MET A 182 9.14 -29.47 9.49
CA MET A 182 9.10 -29.09 10.90
C MET A 182 7.68 -28.68 11.27
N ASP A 183 7.18 -29.24 12.36
CA ASP A 183 5.77 -29.20 12.72
C ASP A 183 5.27 -27.82 13.20
N VAL A 184 4.00 -27.55 12.91
CA VAL A 184 3.25 -26.45 13.52
C VAL A 184 2.43 -27.02 14.69
N PRO A 185 2.68 -26.62 15.95
CA PRO A 185 1.77 -26.94 17.04
C PRO A 185 0.51 -26.07 16.90
N ALA A 186 -0.65 -26.70 16.77
CA ALA A 186 -1.93 -26.02 16.89
C ALA A 186 -2.18 -25.58 18.34
N ILE A 187 -2.88 -24.47 18.52
CA ILE A 187 -3.48 -24.07 19.80
C ILE A 187 -4.95 -23.78 19.49
N GLU A 188 -5.84 -24.47 20.22
CA GLU A 188 -7.28 -24.43 20.01
C GLU A 188 -7.91 -23.24 20.76
N GLU A 189 -9.11 -22.83 20.34
CA GLU A 189 -9.97 -21.96 21.14
C GLU A 189 -10.46 -22.72 22.39
N ASP A 190 -10.52 -22.07 23.54
CA ASP A 190 -11.56 -22.37 24.52
C ASP A 190 -12.04 -21.08 25.19
N THR A 191 -13.31 -21.08 25.60
CA THR A 191 -14.06 -19.90 26.05
C THR A 191 -14.54 -20.08 27.48
N SER A 192 -14.43 -19.05 28.31
CA SER A 192 -15.25 -18.93 29.52
C SER A 192 -15.47 -17.46 29.91
N GLU A 193 -16.64 -17.20 30.46
CA GLU A 193 -17.13 -15.88 30.86
C GLU A 193 -17.10 -15.78 32.40
N GLU A 194 -16.84 -14.60 32.96
CA GLU A 194 -17.45 -14.20 34.23
C GLU A 194 -17.49 -12.66 34.36
N GLU A 195 -18.56 -12.13 34.95
CA GLU A 195 -18.80 -10.69 35.16
C GLU A 195 -18.33 -10.22 36.56
N VAL A 196 -18.36 -8.90 36.83
CA VAL A 196 -19.07 -8.23 37.95
C VAL A 196 -18.44 -6.87 38.37
N VAL A 197 -19.22 -5.78 38.17
CA VAL A 197 -19.42 -4.58 39.05
C VAL A 197 -18.17 -3.97 39.76
N VAL A 198 -17.60 -2.83 39.33
CA VAL A 198 -18.05 -1.41 39.51
C VAL A 198 -18.05 -0.88 40.97
N GLU A 199 -17.16 0.08 41.30
CA GLU A 199 -17.52 1.35 41.98
C GLU A 199 -16.35 2.38 42.04
N ALA A 200 -16.68 3.65 42.36
CA ALA A 200 -15.82 4.85 42.51
C ALA A 200 -16.62 5.95 43.30
N PRO A 201 -16.11 7.16 43.65
CA PRO A 201 -14.75 7.74 43.56
C PRO A 201 -14.16 7.92 44.99
N PRO A 202 -13.85 9.09 45.65
CA PRO A 202 -13.87 10.54 45.34
C PRO A 202 -12.50 11.26 45.43
N ASP A 203 -12.48 12.59 45.30
CA ASP A 203 -11.35 13.51 45.57
C ASP A 203 -11.20 13.88 47.08
N GLU A 204 -10.01 14.39 47.49
CA GLU A 204 -9.89 15.61 48.33
C GLU A 204 -8.45 16.21 48.31
N GLU A 205 -8.24 17.35 48.97
CA GLU A 205 -7.15 18.31 48.71
C GLU A 205 -5.85 18.15 49.55
N ALA A 206 -4.82 18.93 49.21
CA ALA A 206 -3.57 19.13 49.97
C ALA A 206 -3.79 20.12 51.17
N PRO A 207 -2.79 20.52 52.01
CA PRO A 207 -1.34 20.23 51.99
C PRO A 207 -0.74 19.91 53.39
N LEU A 208 0.61 19.79 53.49
CA LEU A 208 1.49 20.59 54.39
C LEU A 208 2.94 20.05 54.44
N GLU A 209 3.87 20.92 54.85
CA GLU A 209 5.29 20.63 55.12
C GLU A 209 5.50 20.25 56.59
N GLU A 210 6.40 19.30 56.90
CA GLU A 210 7.25 19.42 58.09
C GLU A 210 8.59 18.68 57.89
N VAL A 211 9.67 19.22 58.48
CA VAL A 211 11.05 18.74 58.30
C VAL A 211 11.49 17.86 59.47
N THR A 212 12.04 16.68 59.19
CA THR A 212 12.91 15.95 60.14
C THR A 212 14.11 15.34 59.41
N GLU A 213 15.25 15.30 60.11
CA GLU A 213 16.56 14.98 59.53
C GLU A 213 16.91 13.49 59.63
N GLU A 214 17.55 12.99 58.57
CA GLU A 214 18.60 11.96 58.52
C GLU A 214 18.65 10.83 59.58
N HIS A 215 18.51 9.57 59.15
CA HIS A 215 19.64 8.61 59.03
C HIS A 215 19.13 7.19 58.68
N GLY A 216 19.61 6.61 57.57
CA GLY A 216 19.29 5.23 57.19
C GLY A 216 19.62 4.95 55.72
N ALA A 217 20.81 4.42 55.45
CA ALA A 217 21.30 4.27 54.08
C ALA A 217 20.74 3.05 53.35
N ASP A 218 20.30 3.24 52.11
CA ASP A 218 20.45 2.24 51.05
C ASP A 218 20.87 2.95 49.74
N THR A 219 22.18 3.05 49.53
CA THR A 219 22.76 3.88 48.47
C THR A 219 22.74 3.16 47.12
N ARG A 220 21.72 3.43 46.30
CA ARG A 220 21.86 3.23 44.85
C ARG A 220 22.99 4.14 44.35
N PRO A 221 24.03 3.62 43.68
CA PRO A 221 25.16 4.43 43.25
C PRO A 221 24.76 5.28 42.04
N LEU A 222 24.64 6.60 42.25
CA LEU A 222 24.52 7.56 41.16
C LEU A 222 25.85 7.65 40.42
N ASN A 223 26.04 6.75 39.45
CA ASN A 223 27.22 6.68 38.59
C ASN A 223 27.23 7.81 37.53
N SER A 224 26.76 9.00 37.87
CA SER A 224 26.94 10.23 37.07
C SER A 224 28.38 10.74 37.21
N THR A 225 29.36 9.88 36.92
CA THR A 225 30.69 10.33 36.49
C THR A 225 30.47 11.05 35.18
N ILE A 226 30.47 12.39 35.21
CA ILE A 226 30.44 13.21 34.01
C ILE A 226 31.74 12.91 33.27
N GLU A 227 31.66 12.00 32.29
CA GLU A 227 32.79 11.59 31.49
C GLU A 227 33.30 12.82 30.73
N ALA A 228 34.53 13.24 31.00
CA ALA A 228 34.98 14.60 30.70
C ALA A 228 34.99 14.86 29.17
N GLY A 229 33.98 15.59 28.70
CA GLY A 229 33.75 15.85 27.28
C GLY A 229 32.43 15.30 26.73
N ALA A 230 31.70 14.45 27.45
CA ALA A 230 30.47 13.81 26.97
C ALA A 230 29.35 14.80 26.59
N GLU A 231 29.18 15.90 27.34
CA GLU A 231 28.24 16.99 26.99
C GLU A 231 28.69 17.76 25.74
N ILE A 232 30.00 17.92 25.54
CA ILE A 232 30.58 18.57 24.35
C ILE A 232 30.38 17.67 23.12
N ALA A 233 30.57 16.36 23.29
CA ALA A 233 30.33 15.34 22.29
C ALA A 233 28.84 15.22 21.89
N LEU A 234 27.92 15.33 22.85
CA LEU A 234 26.49 15.40 22.57
C LEU A 234 26.11 16.68 21.81
N ASN A 235 26.74 17.82 22.13
CA ASN A 235 26.53 19.07 21.40
C ASN A 235 27.11 19.01 19.97
N ASP A 236 28.26 18.37 19.75
CA ASP A 236 28.80 18.10 18.40
C ASP A 236 27.83 17.22 17.59
N LEU A 237 27.34 16.12 18.18
CA LEU A 237 26.30 15.25 17.60
C LEU A 237 25.05 16.05 17.23
N GLN A 238 24.54 16.92 18.11
CA GLN A 238 23.38 17.77 17.86
C GLN A 238 23.65 18.82 16.76
N SER A 239 24.86 19.39 16.70
CA SER A 239 25.25 20.33 15.63
C SER A 239 25.33 19.66 14.25
N ARG A 240 25.55 18.35 14.21
CA ARG A 240 25.65 17.49 13.03
C ARG A 240 24.48 16.51 12.90
N GLU A 241 23.38 16.74 13.60
CA GLU A 241 22.24 15.81 13.69
C GLU A 241 21.64 15.50 12.31
N ALA A 242 21.68 16.47 11.38
CA ALA A 242 21.29 16.30 9.99
C ALA A 242 22.16 15.30 9.21
N GLU A 243 23.47 15.26 9.49
CA GLU A 243 24.40 14.26 8.93
C GLU A 243 24.00 12.86 9.44
N VAL A 244 23.82 12.73 10.75
CA VAL A 244 23.43 11.49 11.42
C VAL A 244 22.08 10.98 10.89
N ARG A 245 21.05 11.84 10.77
CA ARG A 245 19.74 11.45 10.22
C ARG A 245 19.83 10.99 8.76
N SER A 246 20.71 11.55 7.92
CA SER A 246 20.94 11.00 6.57
C SER A 246 21.53 9.60 6.65
N LEU A 247 22.59 9.40 7.43
CA LEU A 247 23.28 8.12 7.55
C LEU A 247 22.39 7.03 8.16
N ILE A 248 21.51 7.39 9.10
CA ILE A 248 20.47 6.49 9.63
C ILE A 248 19.47 6.11 8.54
N ARG A 249 19.01 7.06 7.72
CA ARG A 249 18.09 6.75 6.61
C ARG A 249 18.73 5.82 5.58
N ASP A 250 20.01 6.05 5.26
CA ASP A 250 20.80 5.22 4.35
C ASP A 250 20.99 3.80 4.92
N PHE A 251 21.35 3.68 6.20
CA PHE A 251 21.44 2.40 6.94
C PHE A 251 20.12 1.61 6.92
N LEU A 252 19.00 2.29 7.22
CA LEU A 252 17.66 1.67 7.21
C LEU A 252 17.23 1.18 5.81
N LEU A 253 17.87 1.59 4.71
CA LEU A 253 17.58 1.04 3.37
C LEU A 253 18.03 -0.43 3.21
N LEU A 254 18.94 -0.92 4.05
CA LEU A 254 19.62 -2.21 3.86
C LEU A 254 18.81 -3.45 4.25
N GLY A 255 17.59 -3.30 4.78
CA GLY A 255 16.66 -4.39 5.08
C GLY A 255 16.15 -4.38 6.52
N ASP A 256 15.81 -5.57 7.03
CA ASP A 256 15.48 -5.78 8.44
C ASP A 256 16.77 -5.69 9.27
N GLN A 257 16.76 -4.88 10.34
CA GLN A 257 17.97 -4.55 11.11
C GLN A 257 18.08 -5.44 12.36
N THR A 258 19.19 -6.14 12.53
CA THR A 258 19.51 -6.85 13.78
C THR A 258 20.11 -5.89 14.82
N PRO A 259 20.06 -6.19 16.13
CA PRO A 259 20.79 -5.39 17.12
C PRO A 259 22.31 -5.38 16.85
N GLU A 260 22.85 -6.46 16.28
CA GLU A 260 24.24 -6.52 15.80
C GLU A 260 24.51 -5.47 14.71
N ASP A 261 23.65 -5.35 13.68
CA ASP A 261 23.77 -4.35 12.61
C ASP A 261 23.74 -2.91 13.16
N ILE A 262 22.85 -2.65 14.12
CA ILE A 262 22.76 -1.33 14.79
C ILE A 262 24.07 -1.02 15.54
N THR A 263 24.69 -1.99 16.22
CA THR A 263 25.99 -1.77 16.86
C THR A 263 27.13 -1.56 15.85
N ALA A 264 27.08 -2.23 14.70
CA ALA A 264 28.05 -2.04 13.62
C ALA A 264 27.94 -0.64 12.99
N PHE A 265 26.71 -0.17 12.75
CA PHE A 265 26.43 1.19 12.28
C PHE A 265 26.98 2.25 13.25
N ILE A 266 26.74 2.08 14.56
CA ILE A 266 27.24 3.02 15.57
C ILE A 266 28.77 3.12 15.58
N GLU A 267 29.49 2.00 15.40
CA GLU A 267 30.96 2.05 15.30
C GLU A 267 31.47 2.64 13.95
N ASP A 268 30.68 2.61 12.87
CA ASP A 268 31.04 3.31 11.60
C ASP A 268 30.89 4.84 11.66
N LEU A 269 30.16 5.37 12.66
CA LEU A 269 30.12 6.81 12.92
C LEU A 269 31.45 7.33 13.53
N LYS A 270 32.25 6.45 14.12
CA LYS A 270 33.56 6.74 14.75
C LYS A 270 34.62 7.28 13.78
N PRO A 271 34.92 6.68 12.61
CA PRO A 271 35.82 7.27 11.61
C PRO A 271 35.28 8.58 11.01
N ARG A 272 33.97 8.83 11.10
CA ARG A 272 33.32 10.10 10.71
C ARG A 272 33.41 11.19 11.80
N GLY A 273 34.14 10.91 12.88
CA GLY A 273 34.44 11.85 13.96
C GLY A 273 33.42 11.87 15.10
N PHE A 274 32.34 11.07 15.05
CA PHE A 274 31.37 11.02 16.14
C PHE A 274 31.93 10.26 17.35
N ALA A 275 31.78 10.86 18.52
CA ALA A 275 32.42 10.45 19.77
C ALA A 275 31.66 9.31 20.49
N VAL A 276 31.38 8.23 19.75
CA VAL A 276 30.56 7.07 20.17
C VAL A 276 31.18 6.23 21.30
N GLN A 277 32.35 6.57 21.82
CA GLN A 277 32.82 6.01 23.10
C GLN A 277 31.92 6.40 24.28
N HIS A 278 31.34 7.60 24.27
CA HIS A 278 30.46 8.08 25.33
C HIS A 278 29.11 7.35 25.28
N SER A 279 28.56 6.93 26.43
CA SER A 279 27.24 6.27 26.44
C SER A 279 26.16 7.22 25.94
N ILE A 280 26.09 8.43 26.48
CA ILE A 280 25.08 9.45 26.12
C ILE A 280 25.02 9.77 24.62
N VAL A 281 26.14 9.63 23.89
CA VAL A 281 26.20 9.81 22.43
C VAL A 281 25.60 8.59 21.72
N ARG A 282 25.87 7.38 22.19
CA ARG A 282 25.27 6.15 21.65
C ARG A 282 23.79 6.05 21.97
N ASP A 283 23.39 6.40 23.20
CA ASP A 283 22.00 6.43 23.64
C ASP A 283 21.20 7.40 22.76
N ALA A 284 21.70 8.62 22.53
CA ALA A 284 21.09 9.58 21.60
C ALA A 284 21.05 9.11 20.13
N ILE A 285 22.05 8.36 19.65
CA ILE A 285 22.01 7.77 18.30
C ILE A 285 20.99 6.63 18.23
N LEU A 286 20.83 5.82 19.28
CA LEU A 286 19.81 4.77 19.35
C LEU A 286 18.40 5.36 19.35
N ASP A 287 18.17 6.43 20.11
CA ASP A 287 16.90 7.18 20.10
C ASP A 287 16.60 7.75 18.71
N LEU A 288 17.59 8.33 18.02
CA LEU A 288 17.46 8.81 16.63
C LEU A 288 17.20 7.67 15.64
N VAL A 289 17.79 6.48 15.81
CA VAL A 289 17.52 5.30 14.98
C VAL A 289 16.07 4.84 15.17
N ALA A 290 15.57 4.84 16.41
CA ALA A 290 14.17 4.52 16.70
C ALA A 290 13.19 5.55 16.12
N GLU A 291 13.44 6.86 16.31
CA GLU A 291 12.65 7.96 15.73
C GLU A 291 12.54 7.81 14.21
N MET A 292 13.67 7.60 13.54
CA MET A 292 13.76 7.49 12.09
C MET A 292 13.15 6.19 11.56
N ALA A 293 13.22 5.09 12.31
CA ALA A 293 12.56 3.84 11.96
C ALA A 293 11.02 3.95 12.04
N GLU A 294 10.48 4.57 13.09
CA GLU A 294 9.04 4.85 13.21
C GLU A 294 8.57 5.82 12.11
N ARG A 295 9.30 6.93 11.91
CA ARG A 295 9.00 7.91 10.84
C ARG A 295 9.01 7.24 9.47
N ARG A 296 9.98 6.36 9.19
CA ARG A 296 10.07 5.58 7.94
C ARG A 296 8.92 4.57 7.79
N ALA A 297 8.51 3.90 8.87
CA ALA A 297 7.36 2.99 8.83
C ALA A 297 6.07 3.75 8.45
N ALA A 298 5.84 4.91 9.06
CA ALA A 298 4.74 5.81 8.71
C ALA A 298 4.85 6.36 7.27
N GLU A 299 6.07 6.68 6.80
CA GLU A 299 6.34 7.10 5.41
C GLU A 299 5.99 5.99 4.39
N GLN A 300 6.24 4.72 4.74
CA GLN A 300 5.94 3.56 3.90
C GLN A 300 4.44 3.21 3.93
N GLU A 301 3.80 3.26 5.11
CA GLU A 301 2.35 3.09 5.23
C GLU A 301 1.60 4.16 4.42
N ALA A 302 1.96 5.44 4.58
CA ALA A 302 1.35 6.58 3.87
C ALA A 302 1.67 6.66 2.36
N GLN A 303 2.54 5.78 1.84
CA GLN A 303 2.66 5.52 0.41
C GLN A 303 1.66 4.47 -0.08
N SER A 304 1.35 3.48 0.76
CA SER A 304 0.41 2.38 0.45
C SER A 304 -1.07 2.77 0.59
N LEU A 305 -1.38 3.70 1.50
CA LEU A 305 -2.74 4.12 1.82
C LEU A 305 -3.28 5.22 0.90
N LEU A 306 -4.61 5.38 0.92
CA LEU A 306 -5.29 6.57 0.40
C LEU A 306 -5.12 7.73 1.39
N PRO A 307 -5.11 9.00 0.94
CA PRO A 307 -4.90 10.14 1.82
C PRO A 307 -5.97 10.21 2.91
N GLY A 308 -5.55 10.11 4.17
CA GLY A 308 -6.43 10.11 5.34
C GLY A 308 -7.06 11.48 5.63
N SER A 309 -6.46 12.57 5.12
CA SER A 309 -6.99 13.93 5.30
C SER A 309 -7.04 14.77 4.00
N TRP A 310 -7.85 15.84 4.02
CA TRP A 310 -7.84 16.82 2.92
C TRP A 310 -6.53 17.61 2.85
N ARG A 311 -5.86 17.89 3.99
CA ARG A 311 -4.52 18.53 4.03
C ARG A 311 -3.53 17.72 3.20
N GLU A 312 -3.44 16.44 3.53
CA GLU A 312 -2.59 15.45 2.87
C GLU A 312 -2.94 15.27 1.39
N ARG A 313 -4.25 15.19 1.05
CA ARG A 313 -4.69 15.11 -0.35
C ARG A 313 -4.28 16.34 -1.18
N GLN A 314 -4.24 17.53 -0.60
CA GLN A 314 -3.72 18.72 -1.29
C GLN A 314 -2.20 18.75 -1.33
N ALA A 315 -1.52 18.32 -0.26
CA ALA A 315 -0.07 18.22 -0.24
C ALA A 315 0.46 17.23 -1.31
N ILE A 316 -0.20 16.08 -1.50
CA ILE A 316 0.16 15.08 -2.52
C ILE A 316 -0.06 15.65 -3.94
N ARG A 317 -1.11 16.45 -4.16
CA ARG A 317 -1.30 17.16 -5.44
C ARG A 317 -0.16 18.15 -5.69
N ARG A 318 0.18 18.96 -4.68
CA ARG A 318 1.29 19.92 -4.76
C ARG A 318 2.62 19.22 -5.03
N PHE A 319 2.86 18.05 -4.44
CA PHE A 319 4.02 17.22 -4.75
C PHE A 319 4.05 16.80 -6.22
N GLU A 320 2.97 16.25 -6.78
CA GLU A 320 2.93 15.86 -8.21
C GLU A 320 2.99 17.09 -9.14
N GLU A 321 2.53 18.27 -8.71
CA GLU A 321 2.69 19.54 -9.43
C GLU A 321 4.14 20.05 -9.45
N GLN A 322 4.91 19.84 -8.37
CA GLN A 322 6.33 20.23 -8.29
C GLN A 322 7.30 19.13 -8.77
N ARG A 323 6.83 17.90 -8.96
CA ARG A 323 7.64 16.69 -9.18
C ARG A 323 8.71 16.80 -10.28
N ASN A 324 8.41 17.47 -11.39
CA ASN A 324 9.41 17.66 -12.44
C ASN A 324 10.54 18.61 -11.99
N SER A 325 10.18 19.74 -11.36
CA SER A 325 11.16 20.69 -10.80
C SER A 325 11.99 20.05 -9.68
N LEU A 326 11.41 19.12 -8.91
CA LEU A 326 12.15 18.33 -7.92
C LEU A 326 13.19 17.42 -8.60
N LEU A 327 12.86 16.76 -9.71
CA LEU A 327 13.81 15.92 -10.45
C LEU A 327 14.95 16.76 -11.07
N ASP A 328 14.61 17.90 -11.68
CA ASP A 328 15.61 18.82 -12.26
C ASP A 328 16.61 19.31 -11.19
N VAL A 329 16.12 19.68 -9.99
CA VAL A 329 16.96 20.14 -8.86
C VAL A 329 17.67 18.99 -8.14
N LEU A 330 17.13 17.77 -8.18
CA LEU A 330 17.79 16.59 -7.62
C LEU A 330 19.10 16.27 -8.37
N GLU A 331 19.09 16.39 -9.70
CA GLU A 331 20.31 16.23 -10.51
C GLU A 331 21.34 17.34 -10.19
N GLU A 332 20.92 18.60 -10.15
CA GLU A 332 21.79 19.75 -9.83
C GLU A 332 22.39 19.67 -8.41
N THR A 333 21.61 19.26 -7.41
CA THR A 333 22.08 19.15 -6.01
C THR A 333 23.07 18.02 -5.83
N LEU A 334 22.85 16.85 -6.44
CA LEU A 334 23.79 15.72 -6.39
C LEU A 334 25.11 16.05 -7.11
N LEU A 335 25.06 16.70 -8.27
CA LEU A 335 26.25 17.20 -8.98
C LEU A 335 27.02 18.25 -8.15
N SER A 336 26.30 19.13 -7.46
CA SER A 336 26.89 20.19 -6.64
C SER A 336 27.57 19.69 -5.37
N ALA A 337 27.02 18.64 -4.75
CA ALA A 337 27.51 18.07 -3.49
C ALA A 337 28.74 17.16 -3.65
N ARG A 338 29.06 16.70 -4.86
CA ARG A 338 30.30 15.95 -5.18
C ARG A 338 30.54 14.68 -4.35
N GLY A 339 29.46 14.02 -3.92
CA GLY A 339 29.51 12.81 -3.09
C GLY A 339 29.21 13.04 -1.60
N ASP A 340 29.00 14.27 -1.15
CA ASP A 340 28.43 14.56 0.16
C ASP A 340 26.91 14.30 0.15
N ILE A 341 26.53 13.03 0.32
CA ILE A 341 25.13 12.59 0.32
C ILE A 341 24.30 13.31 1.41
N PRO A 342 24.77 13.47 2.66
CA PRO A 342 24.03 14.24 3.66
C PRO A 342 23.79 15.70 3.28
N ALA A 343 24.79 16.42 2.74
CA ALA A 343 24.60 17.79 2.28
C ALA A 343 23.64 17.88 1.07
N ALA A 344 23.72 16.93 0.13
CA ALA A 344 22.78 16.83 -0.98
C ALA A 344 21.34 16.60 -0.51
N ARG A 345 21.14 15.66 0.43
CA ARG A 345 19.83 15.33 1.00
C ARG A 345 19.22 16.54 1.70
N MET A 346 20.01 17.24 2.53
CA MET A 346 19.59 18.47 3.20
C MET A 346 19.26 19.61 2.23
N GLY A 347 20.04 19.79 1.16
CA GLY A 347 19.76 20.76 0.10
C GLY A 347 18.43 20.47 -0.62
N PHE A 348 18.20 19.20 -0.97
CA PHE A 348 16.99 18.75 -1.65
C PHE A 348 15.73 18.88 -0.76
N GLU A 349 15.82 18.50 0.52
CA GLU A 349 14.73 18.70 1.48
C GLU A 349 14.40 20.19 1.70
N ASN A 350 15.41 21.06 1.78
CA ASN A 350 15.21 22.49 1.91
C ASN A 350 14.50 23.08 0.68
N HIS A 351 14.91 22.69 -0.53
CA HIS A 351 14.21 23.08 -1.75
C HIS A 351 12.75 22.58 -1.79
N ALA A 352 12.48 21.38 -1.27
CA ALA A 352 11.11 20.87 -1.13
C ALA A 352 10.27 21.70 -0.14
N ARG A 353 10.85 22.09 1.02
CA ARG A 353 10.21 23.00 1.99
C ARG A 353 9.92 24.38 1.37
N GLU A 354 10.89 24.96 0.65
CA GLU A 354 10.75 26.25 -0.06
C GLU A 354 9.68 26.19 -1.16
N SER A 355 9.58 25.06 -1.85
CA SER A 355 8.48 24.76 -2.80
C SER A 355 7.12 24.61 -2.12
N GLY A 356 7.05 24.73 -0.79
CA GLY A 356 5.83 24.65 0.02
C GLY A 356 5.32 23.22 0.20
N LEU A 357 6.22 22.23 0.21
CA LEU A 357 5.90 20.85 0.54
C LEU A 357 6.07 20.61 2.04
N ASP A 358 5.10 19.88 2.60
CA ASP A 358 4.91 19.70 4.05
C ASP A 358 5.56 18.38 4.49
N LEU A 359 6.86 18.42 4.83
CA LEU A 359 7.66 17.24 5.19
C LEU A 359 7.30 16.65 6.57
N GLU A 360 6.41 17.28 7.34
CA GLU A 360 5.79 16.69 8.54
C GLU A 360 4.59 15.79 8.22
N LEU A 361 4.23 15.66 6.93
CA LEU A 361 3.34 14.61 6.46
C LEU A 361 4.19 13.43 5.96
N PRO A 362 4.08 12.21 6.55
CA PRO A 362 4.82 11.03 6.08
C PRO A 362 4.54 10.70 4.61
N ALA A 363 3.32 10.98 4.14
CA ALA A 363 2.94 10.88 2.73
C ALA A 363 3.77 11.76 1.78
N ILE A 364 4.37 12.85 2.25
CA ILE A 364 5.20 13.77 1.46
C ILE A 364 6.67 13.48 1.72
N SER A 365 7.06 13.37 2.99
CA SER A 365 8.40 13.01 3.44
C SER A 365 8.90 11.76 2.73
N GLY A 366 8.15 10.64 2.81
CA GLY A 366 8.50 9.39 2.14
C GLY A 366 8.56 9.47 0.61
N ARG A 367 7.77 10.35 -0.01
CA ARG A 367 7.80 10.58 -1.47
C ARG A 367 9.00 11.42 -1.90
N ILE A 368 9.45 12.36 -1.06
CA ILE A 368 10.69 13.13 -1.26
C ILE A 368 11.92 12.22 -1.11
N HIS A 369 11.99 11.45 -0.02
CA HIS A 369 13.10 10.53 0.21
C HIS A 369 13.16 9.44 -0.87
N ALA A 370 12.03 8.82 -1.23
CA ALA A 370 12.01 7.82 -2.31
C ALA A 370 12.42 8.34 -3.70
N LEU A 371 12.29 9.64 -3.98
CA LEU A 371 12.88 10.24 -5.19
C LEU A 371 14.41 10.35 -5.08
N PHE A 372 14.90 10.85 -3.94
CA PHE A 372 16.33 11.00 -3.68
C PHE A 372 17.06 9.65 -3.67
N ASP A 373 16.55 8.70 -2.90
CA ASP A 373 17.14 7.37 -2.69
C ASP A 373 17.17 6.55 -3.99
N LEU A 374 16.14 6.70 -4.84
CA LEU A 374 16.12 6.13 -6.19
C LEU A 374 17.23 6.72 -7.09
N GLN A 375 17.45 8.04 -7.03
CA GLN A 375 18.50 8.67 -7.85
C GLN A 375 19.92 8.33 -7.36
N ILE A 376 20.12 8.20 -6.04
CA ILE A 376 21.38 7.65 -5.50
C ILE A 376 21.62 6.25 -6.06
N SER A 377 20.64 5.34 -5.96
CA SER A 377 20.75 3.96 -6.45
C SER A 377 20.98 3.90 -7.98
N LEU A 378 20.37 4.79 -8.76
CA LEU A 378 20.62 4.91 -10.20
C LEU A 378 22.07 5.35 -10.48
N ASN A 379 22.55 6.40 -9.80
CA ASN A 379 23.92 6.90 -9.97
C ASN A 379 24.95 5.84 -9.54
N GLU A 380 24.69 5.08 -8.48
CA GLU A 380 25.53 3.95 -8.05
C GLU A 380 25.57 2.83 -9.09
N MET A 381 24.46 2.50 -9.72
CA MET A 381 24.44 1.51 -10.81
C MET A 381 25.20 2.01 -12.05
N GLU A 382 25.08 3.29 -12.41
CA GLU A 382 25.84 3.87 -13.55
C GLU A 382 27.36 3.95 -13.28
N MET A 383 27.77 4.14 -12.03
CA MET A 383 29.19 4.19 -11.62
C MET A 383 29.87 2.81 -11.51
N ASN A 384 29.11 1.72 -11.64
CA ASN A 384 29.60 0.33 -11.53
C ASN A 384 29.68 -0.41 -12.90
N VAL A 385 29.70 0.34 -14.02
CA VAL A 385 29.72 -0.17 -15.42
C VAL A 385 30.92 0.38 -16.20
#